data_AF-A0A3A8S105-F1
#
_entry.id   AF-A0A3A8S105-F1
#
_cell.length_a   1.000
_cell.length_b   1.000
_cell.length_c   1.000
_cell.angle_alpha   90.00
_cell.angle_beta   90.00
_cell.angle_gamma   90.00
#
_symmetry.space_group_name_H-M   'P 1'
#
loop_
_entity.id
_entity.type
_entity.pdbx_description
1 polymer ?
#
loop_
_entity_poly.entity_id
_entity_poly.type
_entity_poly.pdbx_seq_one_letter_code
_entity_poly.pdbx_strand_id
1 'polypeptide(L)'
;MPVGTVILAPSGKVSRQALEMGLLDVDAFEKLLVRAGLEDVDELPLRRNPFTPDDAVEVLGRLMEKPVTLGTFPPRMVAGFLLREVLERGEVSREELARRVTRFAREQVAVLRPDGYLAWALNGRTQQKVAPIAWRNGAFRAGNFELGRFYSGKGGVFRPVDARLQASDSRPLAEVYDDADVVNRSLDGAEDAFVELYHALGQVLSRPADSIAGLRHLPAGIVALIASSPQYWERFQYMTAGEQIRETARLATSVVAIWGAASATTRTLKGLASGIDATVPVLSLSAEGALVLERISVPVGRTAAVLSGGPGAAIILQRGDDSGSGDGSGGGSTPSGPKGYSSFKSFKRAMGPAGNGKEWHHVVEQTDGNVARFGPQALHNVENVIPLDKELHNSVSAFYSSHQHRITGSTSLTVRQWLRTQSFEAQCAFGLRAIENIRNRLW
;
A
#
# COMPACT_ATOMS: atom_id res chain seq x y z
N MET A 1 -45.85 -13.07 15.01
CA MET A 1 -45.24 -14.27 15.61
C MET A 1 -45.68 -14.35 17.06
N PRO A 2 -46.08 -15.52 17.59
CA PRO A 2 -46.55 -15.62 18.97
C PRO A 2 -45.40 -15.40 19.96
N VAL A 3 -45.73 -14.83 21.12
CA VAL A 3 -44.81 -14.52 22.23
C VAL A 3 -44.42 -15.83 22.91
N GLY A 4 -43.14 -16.20 22.86
CA GLY A 4 -42.62 -17.37 23.58
C GLY A 4 -41.64 -18.28 22.83
N THR A 5 -41.24 -17.98 21.59
CA THR A 5 -40.22 -18.79 20.91
C THR A 5 -38.81 -18.33 21.31
N VAL A 6 -38.21 -19.04 22.27
CA VAL A 6 -36.75 -19.00 22.46
C VAL A 6 -36.13 -19.77 21.30
N ILE A 7 -35.56 -19.04 20.34
CA ILE A 7 -34.66 -19.65 19.35
C ILE A 7 -33.33 -19.85 20.06
N LEU A 8 -33.08 -21.07 20.51
CA LEU A 8 -31.72 -21.52 20.81
C LEU A 8 -30.96 -21.56 19.48
N ALA A 9 -30.35 -20.42 19.11
CA ALA A 9 -29.36 -20.42 18.04
C ALA A 9 -28.22 -21.35 18.48
N PRO A 10 -27.62 -22.14 17.56
CA PRO A 10 -26.46 -22.93 17.91
C PRO A 10 -25.39 -21.96 18.41
N SER A 11 -24.94 -22.18 19.65
CA SER A 11 -23.88 -21.39 20.29
C SER A 11 -22.68 -21.28 19.35
N GLY A 12 -22.31 -20.05 18.97
CA GLY A 12 -21.18 -19.75 18.10
C GLY A 12 -21.49 -18.70 17.03
N LYS A 13 -22.62 -18.84 16.32
CA LYS A 13 -22.92 -17.97 15.16
C LYS A 13 -23.79 -16.77 15.52
N VAL A 14 -23.17 -15.62 15.72
CA VAL A 14 -23.86 -14.34 15.81
C VAL A 14 -24.13 -13.83 14.39
N SER A 15 -25.34 -14.06 13.90
CA SER A 15 -25.75 -13.51 12.60
C SER A 15 -26.10 -12.02 12.72
N ARG A 16 -25.72 -11.23 11.70
CA ARG A 16 -26.09 -9.82 11.58
C ARG A 16 -27.61 -9.59 11.75
N GLN A 17 -28.40 -10.55 11.27
CA GLN A 17 -29.86 -10.53 11.38
C GLN A 17 -30.35 -10.68 12.83
N ALA A 18 -29.75 -11.56 13.64
CA ALA A 18 -30.06 -11.69 15.07
C ALA A 18 -29.68 -10.42 15.87
N LEU A 19 -28.59 -9.77 15.47
CA LEU A 19 -28.16 -8.48 16.04
C LEU A 19 -29.15 -7.35 15.74
N GLU A 20 -29.59 -7.24 14.49
CA GLU A 20 -30.54 -6.21 14.04
C GLU A 20 -31.92 -6.36 14.69
N MET A 21 -32.29 -7.59 15.04
CA MET A 21 -33.51 -7.90 15.81
C MET A 21 -33.37 -7.67 17.32
N GLY A 22 -32.19 -7.26 17.81
CA GLY A 22 -31.95 -6.98 19.23
C GLY A 22 -31.94 -8.22 20.13
N LEU A 23 -31.74 -9.41 19.55
CA LEU A 23 -31.85 -10.70 20.25
C LEU A 23 -30.56 -11.12 20.98
N LEU A 24 -29.52 -10.28 20.98
CA LEU A 24 -28.19 -10.59 21.52
C LEU A 24 -27.73 -9.48 22.47
N ASP A 25 -27.26 -9.87 23.66
CA ASP A 25 -26.64 -8.98 24.64
C ASP A 25 -25.15 -8.79 24.31
N VAL A 26 -24.88 -7.96 23.31
CA VAL A 26 -23.52 -7.61 22.85
C VAL A 26 -23.30 -6.11 22.93
N ASP A 27 -22.11 -5.70 23.36
CA ASP A 27 -21.77 -4.30 23.55
C ASP A 27 -21.57 -3.55 22.20
N ALA A 28 -21.33 -2.24 22.27
CA ALA A 28 -21.19 -1.41 21.08
C ALA A 28 -19.98 -1.81 20.19
N PHE A 29 -18.92 -2.35 20.77
CA PHE A 29 -17.72 -2.77 20.05
C PHE A 29 -17.93 -4.11 19.33
N GLU A 30 -18.54 -5.10 20.01
CA GLU A 30 -18.93 -6.36 19.37
C GLU A 30 -19.94 -6.13 18.23
N LYS A 31 -20.94 -5.27 18.45
CA LYS A 31 -21.89 -4.86 17.40
C LYS A 31 -21.20 -4.28 16.17
N LEU A 32 -20.17 -3.45 16.38
CA LEU A 32 -19.39 -2.87 15.29
C LEU A 32 -18.64 -3.96 14.50
N LEU A 33 -18.00 -4.90 15.19
CA LEU A 33 -17.24 -5.98 14.56
C LEU A 33 -18.12 -6.94 13.76
N VAL A 34 -19.31 -7.26 14.25
CA VAL A 34 -20.31 -8.03 13.48
C VAL A 34 -20.69 -7.30 12.20
N ARG A 35 -20.94 -5.99 12.27
CA ARG A 35 -21.24 -5.16 11.09
C ARG A 35 -20.05 -5.01 10.14
N ALA A 36 -18.83 -5.13 10.65
CA ALA A 36 -17.61 -5.19 9.86
C ALA A 36 -17.44 -6.54 9.15
N GLY A 37 -18.25 -7.55 9.45
CA GLY A 37 -18.26 -8.85 8.76
C GLY A 37 -17.65 -10.01 9.55
N LEU A 38 -17.53 -9.89 10.88
CA LEU A 38 -17.16 -11.00 11.76
C LEU A 38 -18.42 -11.68 12.30
N GLU A 39 -18.72 -12.88 11.81
CA GLU A 39 -19.94 -13.63 12.18
C GLU A 39 -19.71 -14.60 13.37
N ASP A 40 -18.51 -15.15 13.52
CA ASP A 40 -18.10 -15.99 14.67
C ASP A 40 -17.32 -15.14 15.69
N VAL A 41 -18.03 -14.26 16.38
CA VAL A 41 -17.45 -13.41 17.44
C VAL A 41 -17.07 -14.19 18.70
N ASP A 42 -17.65 -15.38 18.91
CA ASP A 42 -17.37 -16.23 20.06
C ASP A 42 -16.01 -16.97 19.94
N GLU A 43 -15.51 -17.18 18.71
CA GLU A 43 -14.19 -17.81 18.47
C GLU A 43 -13.02 -16.82 18.56
N LEU A 44 -13.32 -15.54 18.72
CA LEU A 44 -12.33 -14.47 18.78
C LEU A 44 -12.13 -14.00 20.22
N PRO A 45 -10.94 -13.48 20.58
CA PRO A 45 -10.65 -13.01 21.93
C PRO A 45 -11.35 -11.69 22.28
N LEU A 46 -12.51 -11.41 21.70
CA LEU A 46 -13.22 -10.14 21.82
C LEU A 46 -13.53 -9.85 23.27
N ARG A 47 -14.07 -10.83 24.01
CA ARG A 47 -14.53 -10.68 25.40
C ARG A 47 -13.41 -10.61 26.44
N ARG A 48 -12.14 -10.67 26.05
CA ARG A 48 -11.02 -10.43 26.98
C ARG A 48 -11.03 -8.97 27.44
N ASN A 49 -10.77 -8.77 28.74
CA ASN A 49 -10.66 -7.45 29.35
C ASN A 49 -9.51 -7.50 30.38
N PRO A 50 -8.42 -6.73 30.20
CA PRO A 50 -8.21 -5.76 29.12
C PRO A 50 -8.04 -6.42 27.74
N PHE A 51 -8.42 -5.69 26.69
CA PHE A 51 -8.23 -6.08 25.30
C PHE A 51 -6.80 -5.70 24.89
N THR A 52 -6.03 -6.67 24.42
CA THR A 52 -4.58 -6.53 24.20
C THR A 52 -4.24 -6.21 22.74
N PRO A 53 -3.01 -5.72 22.46
CA PRO A 53 -2.55 -5.55 21.08
C PRO A 53 -2.48 -6.85 20.28
N ASP A 54 -2.28 -8.00 20.92
CA ASP A 54 -2.27 -9.30 20.24
C ASP A 54 -3.69 -9.72 19.85
N ASP A 55 -4.66 -9.49 20.73
CA ASP A 55 -6.09 -9.64 20.41
C ASP A 55 -6.47 -8.72 19.23
N ALA A 56 -5.93 -7.50 19.19
CA ALA A 56 -6.20 -6.57 18.10
C ALA A 56 -5.66 -7.07 16.75
N VAL A 57 -4.46 -7.68 16.72
CA VAL A 57 -3.91 -8.27 15.50
C VAL A 57 -4.69 -9.49 15.06
N GLU A 58 -5.11 -10.35 15.99
CA GLU A 58 -5.96 -11.50 15.67
C GLU A 58 -7.26 -11.05 15.00
N VAL A 59 -7.95 -10.07 15.58
CA VAL A 59 -9.21 -9.53 15.03
C VAL A 59 -8.99 -8.85 13.67
N LEU A 60 -7.90 -8.07 13.52
CA LEU A 60 -7.56 -7.43 12.24
C LEU A 60 -7.26 -8.47 11.15
N GLY A 61 -6.48 -9.51 11.45
CA GLY A 61 -6.18 -10.58 10.52
C GLY A 61 -7.46 -11.28 10.03
N ARG A 62 -8.37 -11.58 10.95
CA ARG A 62 -9.68 -12.19 10.62
C ARG A 62 -10.57 -11.29 9.78
N LEU A 63 -10.54 -9.96 10.00
CA LEU A 63 -11.23 -9.02 9.12
C LEU A 63 -10.66 -8.99 7.70
N MET A 64 -9.35 -9.19 7.55
CA MET A 64 -8.66 -9.18 6.25
C MET A 64 -8.86 -10.46 5.44
N GLU A 65 -9.13 -11.59 6.11
CA GLU A 65 -9.52 -12.85 5.46
C GLU A 65 -10.91 -12.77 4.79
N LYS A 66 -11.79 -11.90 5.31
CA LYS A 66 -13.15 -11.75 4.81
C LYS A 66 -13.19 -10.76 3.63
N PRO A 67 -13.97 -11.04 2.57
CA PRO A 67 -14.14 -10.08 1.47
C PRO A 67 -14.78 -8.78 1.96
N VAL A 68 -14.36 -7.65 1.39
CA VAL A 68 -14.94 -6.32 1.69
C VAL A 68 -16.13 -6.08 0.76
N THR A 69 -17.29 -5.81 1.34
CA THR A 69 -18.51 -5.39 0.62
C THR A 69 -18.83 -3.92 0.89
N LEU A 70 -19.71 -3.30 0.09
CA LEU A 70 -20.12 -1.91 0.31
C LEU A 70 -20.73 -1.67 1.70
N GLY A 71 -21.50 -2.64 2.23
CA GLY A 71 -22.11 -2.54 3.56
C GLY A 71 -21.12 -2.76 4.72
N THR A 72 -20.07 -3.57 4.52
CA THR A 72 -19.05 -3.84 5.56
C THR A 72 -17.91 -2.82 5.54
N PHE A 73 -17.69 -2.13 4.41
CA PHE A 73 -16.60 -1.18 4.25
C PHE A 73 -16.59 -0.05 5.32
N PRO A 74 -17.70 0.67 5.59
CA PRO A 74 -17.68 1.72 6.61
C PRO A 74 -17.45 1.20 8.03
N PRO A 75 -18.14 0.14 8.51
CA PRO A 75 -17.85 -0.45 9.82
C PRO A 75 -16.41 -0.95 9.97
N ARG A 76 -15.82 -1.52 8.90
CA ARG A 76 -14.40 -1.93 8.90
C ARG A 76 -13.46 -0.76 9.11
N MET A 77 -13.74 0.40 8.53
CA MET A 77 -12.89 1.58 8.74
C MET A 77 -12.86 1.99 10.22
N VAL A 78 -14.02 1.97 10.88
CA VAL A 78 -14.11 2.27 12.32
C VAL A 78 -13.41 1.18 13.14
N ALA A 79 -13.64 -0.09 12.83
CA ALA A 79 -12.99 -1.20 13.52
C ALA A 79 -11.46 -1.13 13.38
N GLY A 80 -10.94 -0.95 12.16
CA GLY A 80 -9.52 -0.80 11.89
C GLY A 80 -8.92 0.43 12.55
N PHE A 81 -9.66 1.53 12.65
CA PHE A 81 -9.23 2.70 13.42
C PHE A 81 -9.08 2.40 14.92
N LEU A 82 -10.07 1.75 15.55
CA LEU A 82 -10.03 1.42 16.97
C LEU A 82 -8.97 0.38 17.30
N LEU A 83 -8.85 -0.68 16.48
CA LEU A 83 -7.88 -1.75 16.69
C LEU A 83 -6.44 -1.22 16.57
N ARG A 84 -6.18 -0.28 15.67
CA ARG A 84 -4.86 0.39 15.58
C ARG A 84 -4.55 1.28 16.78
N GLU A 85 -5.56 1.89 17.39
CA GLU A 85 -5.38 2.63 18.64
C GLU A 85 -4.91 1.70 19.78
N VAL A 86 -5.41 0.45 19.82
CA VAL A 86 -4.92 -0.57 20.75
C VAL A 86 -3.47 -0.95 20.43
N LEU A 87 -3.12 -1.13 19.15
CA LEU A 87 -1.74 -1.41 18.73
C LEU A 87 -0.77 -0.29 19.11
N GLU A 88 -1.23 0.96 19.13
CA GLU A 88 -0.44 2.11 19.60
C GLU A 88 -0.30 2.12 21.13
N ARG A 89 -1.43 2.08 21.84
CA ARG A 89 -1.51 2.46 23.25
C ARG A 89 -1.29 1.31 24.21
N GLY A 90 -1.27 0.09 23.71
CA GLY A 90 -1.20 -1.11 24.52
C GLY A 90 -2.59 -1.59 24.92
N GLU A 91 -2.69 -2.16 26.12
CA GLU A 91 -3.93 -2.73 26.65
C GLU A 91 -5.03 -1.67 26.87
N VAL A 92 -6.25 -1.97 26.42
CA VAL A 92 -7.41 -1.05 26.52
C VAL A 92 -8.61 -1.79 27.10
N SER A 93 -9.35 -1.15 28.01
CA SER A 93 -10.55 -1.77 28.59
C SER A 93 -11.71 -1.83 27.59
N ARG A 94 -12.59 -2.82 27.75
CA ARG A 94 -13.81 -2.95 26.92
C ARG A 94 -14.71 -1.71 27.02
N GLU A 95 -14.78 -1.09 28.20
CA GLU A 95 -15.56 0.13 28.42
C GLU A 95 -14.98 1.34 27.66
N GLU A 96 -13.66 1.46 27.55
CA GLU A 96 -13.05 2.51 26.72
C GLU A 96 -13.35 2.26 25.23
N LEU A 97 -13.24 1.04 24.74
CA LEU A 97 -13.59 0.70 23.34
C LEU A 97 -15.07 1.03 23.05
N ALA A 98 -15.99 0.66 23.93
CA ALA A 98 -17.41 0.98 23.79
C ALA A 98 -17.68 2.50 23.84
N ARG A 99 -16.99 3.24 24.72
CA ARG A 99 -17.05 4.72 24.77
C ARG A 99 -16.54 5.35 23.47
N ARG A 100 -15.48 4.80 22.89
CA ARG A 100 -14.94 5.25 21.60
C ARG A 100 -15.93 5.03 20.46
N VAL A 101 -16.56 3.86 20.38
CA VAL A 101 -17.64 3.61 19.40
C VAL A 101 -18.78 4.61 19.57
N THR A 102 -19.18 4.91 20.80
CA THR A 102 -20.24 5.88 21.09
C THR A 102 -19.88 7.29 20.58
N ARG A 103 -18.61 7.65 20.55
CA ARG A 103 -18.16 8.94 20.00
C ARG A 103 -18.42 9.07 18.51
N PHE A 104 -18.21 8.00 17.73
CA PHE A 104 -18.55 7.98 16.30
C PHE A 104 -20.05 8.22 16.05
N ALA A 105 -20.91 7.69 16.93
CA ALA A 105 -22.35 7.92 16.85
C ALA A 105 -22.69 9.39 17.14
N ARG A 106 -22.10 9.98 18.19
CA ARG A 106 -22.32 11.38 18.58
C ARG A 106 -21.87 12.38 17.52
N GLU A 107 -20.78 12.07 16.83
CA GLU A 107 -20.24 12.91 15.76
C GLU A 107 -20.88 12.65 14.39
N GLN A 108 -21.86 11.73 14.31
CA GLN A 108 -22.52 11.31 13.06
C GLN A 108 -21.48 11.08 11.97
N VAL A 109 -20.52 10.20 12.24
CA VAL A 109 -19.39 10.00 11.32
C VAL A 109 -19.85 9.24 10.09
N ALA A 110 -19.52 9.78 8.92
CA ALA A 110 -19.67 9.17 7.61
C ALA A 110 -18.31 8.96 6.94
N VAL A 111 -18.30 8.09 5.93
CA VAL A 111 -17.14 7.84 5.08
C VAL A 111 -17.57 7.81 3.63
N LEU A 112 -16.66 8.17 2.72
CA LEU A 112 -16.82 7.89 1.31
C LEU A 112 -16.62 6.39 1.07
N ARG A 113 -17.57 5.75 0.39
CA ARG A 113 -17.45 4.37 -0.07
C ARG A 113 -16.84 4.31 -1.48
N PRO A 114 -16.29 3.16 -1.89
CA PRO A 114 -15.71 2.99 -3.22
C PRO A 114 -16.67 3.16 -4.41
N ASP A 115 -17.98 3.08 -4.19
CA ASP A 115 -19.03 3.31 -5.19
C ASP A 115 -19.39 4.81 -5.37
N GLY A 116 -18.73 5.70 -4.64
CA GLY A 116 -18.96 7.15 -4.75
C GLY A 116 -20.10 7.68 -3.87
N TYR A 117 -20.64 6.86 -2.98
CA TYR A 117 -21.65 7.27 -1.99
C TYR A 117 -21.02 7.55 -0.63
N LEU A 118 -21.61 8.48 0.12
CA LEU A 118 -21.38 8.58 1.56
C LEU A 118 -22.21 7.53 2.27
N ALA A 119 -21.64 6.93 3.31
CA ALA A 119 -22.32 5.99 4.17
C ALA A 119 -21.95 6.21 5.63
N TRP A 120 -22.87 5.92 6.53
CA TRP A 120 -22.66 6.05 7.97
C TRP A 120 -21.66 5.01 8.47
N ALA A 121 -20.64 5.48 9.20
CA ALA A 121 -19.47 4.68 9.53
C ALA A 121 -19.78 3.47 10.42
N LEU A 122 -20.78 3.57 11.32
CA LEU A 122 -21.08 2.51 12.30
C LEU A 122 -21.99 1.38 11.80
N ASN A 123 -22.68 1.57 10.68
CA ASN A 123 -23.67 0.60 10.21
C ASN A 123 -23.65 0.37 8.69
N GLY A 124 -22.86 1.16 7.95
CA GLY A 124 -22.74 1.01 6.51
C GLY A 124 -23.94 1.51 5.71
N ARG A 125 -24.97 2.06 6.37
CA ARG A 125 -26.17 2.57 5.71
C ARG A 125 -25.79 3.71 4.78
N THR A 126 -26.19 3.57 3.52
CA THR A 126 -26.06 4.61 2.49
C THR A 126 -26.70 5.90 2.98
N GLN A 127 -26.00 7.00 2.76
CA GLN A 127 -26.48 8.36 2.96
C GLN A 127 -26.75 8.96 1.57
N GLN A 128 -25.86 9.78 1.00
CA GLN A 128 -26.08 10.42 -0.30
C GLN A 128 -25.01 10.07 -1.33
N LYS A 129 -25.40 10.08 -2.62
CA LYS A 129 -24.44 9.99 -3.73
C LYS A 129 -23.65 11.29 -3.81
N VAL A 130 -22.34 11.18 -3.96
CA VAL A 130 -21.46 12.35 -4.14
C VAL A 130 -21.10 12.51 -5.61
N ALA A 131 -20.33 11.57 -6.14
CA ALA A 131 -19.86 11.54 -7.52
C ALA A 131 -19.18 10.18 -7.79
N PRO A 132 -18.97 9.77 -9.04
CA PRO A 132 -18.10 8.64 -9.36
C PRO A 132 -16.69 8.83 -8.80
N ILE A 133 -16.05 7.74 -8.38
CA ILE A 133 -14.68 7.77 -7.89
C ILE A 133 -13.72 8.05 -9.05
N ALA A 134 -12.77 8.95 -8.81
CA ALA A 134 -11.66 9.22 -9.73
C ALA A 134 -10.35 9.31 -8.97
N TRP A 135 -9.25 8.93 -9.63
CA TRP A 135 -7.91 9.16 -9.11
C TRP A 135 -7.49 10.62 -9.35
N ARG A 136 -7.29 11.38 -8.27
CA ARG A 136 -6.92 12.81 -8.35
C ARG A 136 -5.97 13.18 -7.22
N ASN A 137 -4.84 13.81 -7.58
CA ASN A 137 -3.83 14.28 -6.63
C ASN A 137 -3.32 13.17 -5.69
N GLY A 138 -3.07 11.97 -6.23
CA GLY A 138 -2.53 10.85 -5.48
C GLY A 138 -3.52 10.13 -4.54
N ALA A 139 -4.83 10.40 -4.66
CA ALA A 139 -5.86 9.75 -3.87
C ALA A 139 -7.12 9.47 -4.69
N PHE A 140 -7.90 8.48 -4.26
CA PHE A 140 -9.25 8.23 -4.78
C PHE A 140 -10.22 9.24 -4.18
N ARG A 141 -10.94 9.96 -5.05
CA ARG A 141 -11.84 11.04 -4.65
C ARG A 141 -13.15 10.98 -5.40
N ALA A 142 -14.22 11.39 -4.72
CA ALA A 142 -15.50 11.74 -5.30
C ALA A 142 -15.82 13.18 -4.90
N GLY A 143 -15.83 14.10 -5.86
CA GLY A 143 -15.92 15.53 -5.56
C GLY A 143 -14.83 15.99 -4.59
N ASN A 144 -15.23 16.57 -3.46
CA ASN A 144 -14.33 17.02 -2.39
C ASN A 144 -14.04 15.96 -1.32
N PHE A 145 -14.62 14.76 -1.46
CA PHE A 145 -14.44 13.66 -0.53
C PHE A 145 -13.33 12.73 -1.01
N GLU A 146 -12.59 12.17 -0.06
CA GLU A 146 -11.46 11.27 -0.26
C GLU A 146 -11.79 9.91 0.35
N LEU A 147 -11.49 8.86 -0.40
CA LEU A 147 -11.67 7.50 0.05
C LEU A 147 -10.70 7.22 1.20
N GLY A 148 -11.18 6.59 2.27
CA GLY A 148 -10.34 6.29 3.44
C GLY A 148 -10.22 7.42 4.46
N ARG A 149 -11.13 8.41 4.42
CA ARG A 149 -11.24 9.46 5.43
C ARG A 149 -12.60 9.45 6.13
N PHE A 150 -12.60 10.00 7.35
CA PHE A 150 -13.80 10.21 8.15
C PHE A 150 -14.32 11.65 8.01
N TYR A 151 -15.64 11.78 8.04
CA TYR A 151 -16.35 13.05 7.95
C TYR A 151 -17.40 13.12 9.05
N SER A 152 -17.42 14.22 9.83
CA SER A 152 -18.48 14.49 10.79
C SER A 152 -19.66 15.13 10.05
N GLY A 153 -20.84 14.53 10.16
CA GLY A 153 -22.10 15.12 9.71
C GLY A 153 -22.78 15.97 10.78
N LYS A 154 -22.20 16.07 11.97
CA LYS A 154 -22.75 16.82 13.08
C LYS A 154 -22.93 18.30 12.70
N GLY A 155 -24.14 18.81 12.94
CA GLY A 155 -24.49 20.19 12.57
C GLY A 155 -24.94 20.35 11.11
N GLY A 156 -25.35 19.27 10.45
CA GLY A 156 -26.07 19.31 9.17
C GLY A 156 -25.19 19.54 7.94
N VAL A 157 -23.86 19.58 8.10
CA VAL A 157 -22.92 19.66 6.98
C VAL A 157 -21.70 18.78 7.25
N PHE A 158 -21.20 18.13 6.21
CA PHE A 158 -20.03 17.26 6.30
C PHE A 158 -18.74 18.06 6.40
N ARG A 159 -17.93 17.72 7.41
CA ARG A 159 -16.57 18.24 7.61
C ARG A 159 -15.57 17.11 7.81
N PRO A 160 -14.36 17.19 7.25
CA PRO A 160 -13.32 16.21 7.53
C PRO A 160 -12.93 16.27 9.00
N VAL A 161 -12.71 15.11 9.61
CA VAL A 161 -12.27 15.00 11.00
C VAL A 161 -10.81 14.57 11.08
N ASP A 162 -10.15 14.93 12.18
CA ASP A 162 -8.81 14.48 12.50
C ASP A 162 -8.79 13.06 13.11
N ALA A 163 -7.59 12.58 13.48
CA ALA A 163 -7.41 11.30 14.16
C ALA A 163 -8.02 11.25 15.56
N ARG A 164 -8.53 12.37 16.10
CA ARG A 164 -9.31 12.41 17.33
C ARG A 164 -10.80 12.56 17.03
N LEU A 165 -11.28 12.41 15.80
CA LEU A 165 -12.66 12.66 15.40
C LEU A 165 -13.15 14.09 15.70
N GLN A 166 -12.23 15.05 15.77
CA GLN A 166 -12.59 16.47 15.88
C GLN A 166 -12.78 17.01 14.48
N ALA A 167 -13.94 17.62 14.23
CA ALA A 167 -14.21 18.30 12.98
C ALA A 167 -13.19 19.42 12.80
N SER A 168 -12.54 19.43 11.63
CA SER A 168 -11.66 20.54 11.27
C SER A 168 -12.47 21.80 11.01
N ASP A 169 -11.88 22.97 11.27
CA ASP A 169 -12.43 24.29 10.92
C ASP A 169 -12.47 24.57 9.40
N SER A 170 -12.29 23.52 8.59
CA SER A 170 -12.34 23.62 7.14
C SER A 170 -13.76 23.95 6.65
N ARG A 171 -13.84 24.51 5.43
CA ARG A 171 -15.12 24.86 4.81
C ARG A 171 -16.01 23.61 4.71
N PRO A 172 -17.33 23.74 4.97
CA PRO A 172 -18.30 22.67 4.74
C PRO A 172 -18.14 22.05 3.35
N LEU A 173 -18.12 20.72 3.28
CA LEU A 173 -17.93 19.99 2.02
C LEU A 173 -19.25 19.74 1.28
N ALA A 174 -20.31 19.43 2.03
CA ALA A 174 -21.67 19.24 1.53
C ALA A 174 -22.67 19.33 2.70
N GLU A 175 -23.92 19.63 2.41
CA GLU A 175 -25.03 19.49 3.36
C GLU A 175 -25.36 18.01 3.61
N VAL A 176 -25.84 17.71 4.81
CA VAL A 176 -26.34 16.39 5.19
C VAL A 176 -27.84 16.36 4.90
N TYR A 177 -28.21 15.65 3.85
CA TYR A 177 -29.62 15.44 3.51
C TYR A 177 -30.25 14.35 4.40
N ASP A 178 -31.39 14.67 5.01
CA ASP A 178 -32.14 13.79 5.92
C ASP A 178 -32.99 12.76 5.14
N ASP A 179 -33.26 13.04 3.85
CA ASP A 179 -34.10 12.27 2.95
C ASP A 179 -33.31 11.44 1.92
N ALA A 180 -31.99 11.30 2.11
CA ALA A 180 -31.09 10.77 1.10
C ALA A 180 -31.50 9.37 0.59
N ASP A 181 -32.02 9.40 -0.65
CA ASP A 181 -32.23 8.34 -1.63
C ASP A 181 -32.96 7.06 -1.14
N VAL A 182 -34.28 7.16 -0.98
CA VAL A 182 -35.20 6.02 -0.71
C VAL A 182 -34.94 4.82 -1.64
N VAL A 183 -34.51 5.09 -2.88
CA VAL A 183 -34.28 4.08 -3.93
C VAL A 183 -32.98 3.28 -3.72
N ASN A 184 -31.94 3.90 -3.15
CA ASN A 184 -30.62 3.29 -2.94
C ASN A 184 -30.38 2.75 -1.51
N ARG A 185 -31.38 2.84 -0.62
CA ARG A 185 -31.36 2.12 0.68
C ARG A 185 -31.25 0.60 0.53
N SER A 186 -31.55 0.09 -0.66
CA SER A 186 -31.64 -1.32 -1.02
C SER A 186 -30.28 -2.01 -1.17
N LEU A 187 -29.19 -1.24 -1.32
CA LEU A 187 -27.84 -1.79 -1.45
C LEU A 187 -27.25 -2.13 -0.07
N ASP A 188 -27.93 -2.98 0.68
CA ASP A 188 -27.37 -3.75 1.80
C ASP A 188 -26.63 -5.02 1.29
N GLY A 189 -26.41 -5.10 -0.02
CA GLY A 189 -26.03 -6.30 -0.75
C GLY A 189 -24.53 -6.62 -0.73
N ALA A 190 -24.26 -7.89 -1.01
CA ALA A 190 -22.96 -8.48 -1.34
C ALA A 190 -22.34 -7.92 -2.64
N GLU A 191 -22.54 -6.63 -2.88
CA GLU A 191 -21.96 -5.92 -4.00
C GLU A 191 -20.46 -5.74 -3.78
N ASP A 192 -19.74 -6.01 -4.86
CA ASP A 192 -18.30 -5.89 -4.92
C ASP A 192 -17.91 -4.42 -4.75
N ALA A 193 -17.26 -4.12 -3.62
CA ALA A 193 -16.78 -2.78 -3.30
C ALA A 193 -15.65 -2.30 -4.23
N PHE A 194 -15.21 -3.11 -5.19
CA PHE A 194 -14.09 -2.80 -6.06
C PHE A 194 -14.52 -2.33 -7.46
N VAL A 195 -15.81 -2.39 -7.85
CA VAL A 195 -16.25 -2.14 -9.26
C VAL A 195 -15.94 -0.74 -9.77
N GLU A 196 -16.37 0.30 -9.05
CA GLU A 196 -16.09 1.69 -9.43
C GLU A 196 -14.60 2.03 -9.25
N LEU A 197 -13.94 1.43 -8.26
CA LEU A 197 -12.50 1.57 -8.07
C LEU A 197 -11.71 0.93 -9.22
N TYR A 198 -12.20 -0.19 -9.78
CA TYR A 198 -11.68 -0.85 -10.96
C TYR A 198 -11.74 0.08 -12.17
N HIS A 199 -12.86 0.78 -12.39
CA HIS A 199 -12.97 1.76 -13.47
C HIS A 199 -12.03 2.95 -13.26
N ALA A 200 -11.94 3.48 -12.04
CA ALA A 200 -11.01 4.55 -11.70
C ALA A 200 -9.55 4.12 -11.90
N LEU A 201 -9.21 2.88 -11.55
CA LEU A 201 -7.87 2.32 -11.73
C LEU A 201 -7.55 2.02 -13.19
N GLY A 202 -8.50 1.59 -14.01
CA GLY A 202 -8.28 1.37 -15.45
C GLY A 202 -7.90 2.64 -16.21
N GLN A 203 -8.39 3.80 -15.76
CA GLN A 203 -7.98 5.11 -16.29
C GLN A 203 -6.53 5.48 -15.91
N VAL A 204 -5.98 4.84 -14.88
CA VAL A 204 -4.66 5.13 -14.30
C VAL A 204 -3.62 4.08 -14.72
N LEU A 205 -4.04 2.82 -14.84
CA LEU A 205 -3.29 1.66 -15.29
C LEU A 205 -3.56 1.41 -16.78
N SER A 206 -3.17 2.36 -17.64
CA SER A 206 -3.45 2.26 -19.08
C SER A 206 -2.35 1.56 -19.88
N ARG A 207 -1.33 1.00 -19.22
CA ARG A 207 -0.23 0.20 -19.80
C ARG A 207 0.14 -0.93 -18.84
N PRO A 208 0.61 -2.09 -19.34
CA PRO A 208 0.88 -3.24 -18.49
C PRO A 208 1.95 -2.90 -17.44
N ALA A 209 1.71 -3.33 -16.20
CA ALA A 209 2.56 -3.05 -15.06
C ALA A 209 3.77 -3.99 -15.03
N ASP A 210 4.56 -3.99 -16.11
CA ASP A 210 5.67 -4.93 -16.30
C ASP A 210 6.88 -4.61 -15.40
N SER A 211 6.84 -3.49 -14.70
CA SER A 211 7.86 -3.04 -13.74
C SER A 211 7.22 -2.33 -12.54
N ILE A 212 7.90 -2.35 -11.38
CA ILE A 212 7.49 -1.59 -10.19
C ILE A 212 7.38 -0.09 -10.50
N ALA A 213 8.23 0.44 -11.39
CA ALA A 213 8.13 1.82 -11.87
C ALA A 213 6.83 2.10 -12.64
N GLY A 214 6.27 1.09 -13.31
CA GLY A 214 4.94 1.13 -13.93
C GLY A 214 3.81 1.30 -12.93
N LEU A 215 4.01 0.90 -11.67
CA LEU A 215 3.04 1.07 -10.58
C LEU A 215 3.05 2.47 -9.94
N ARG A 216 3.90 3.41 -10.40
CA ARG A 216 4.03 4.76 -9.81
C ARG A 216 2.73 5.57 -9.71
N HIS A 217 1.71 5.17 -10.47
CA HIS A 217 0.41 5.82 -10.48
C HIS A 217 -0.59 5.20 -9.49
N LEU A 218 -0.22 4.11 -8.81
CA LEU A 218 -0.99 3.47 -7.75
C LEU A 218 -0.77 4.15 -6.40
N PRO A 219 -1.66 3.89 -5.42
CA PRO A 219 -1.41 4.30 -4.04
C PRO A 219 -0.08 3.73 -3.53
N ALA A 220 0.76 4.59 -2.95
CA ALA A 220 2.11 4.22 -2.51
C ALA A 220 2.13 3.02 -1.55
N GLY A 221 1.09 2.87 -0.71
CA GLY A 221 0.96 1.70 0.17
C GLY A 221 0.81 0.38 -0.58
N ILE A 222 0.08 0.39 -1.70
CA ILE A 222 -0.13 -0.81 -2.52
C ILE A 222 1.14 -1.14 -3.30
N VAL A 223 1.83 -0.14 -3.83
CA VAL A 223 3.14 -0.33 -4.47
C VAL A 223 4.13 -0.96 -3.50
N ALA A 224 4.19 -0.45 -2.26
CA ALA A 224 5.08 -0.98 -1.24
C ALA A 224 4.74 -2.43 -0.87
N LEU A 225 3.45 -2.79 -0.76
CA LEU A 225 3.01 -4.16 -0.49
C LEU A 225 3.41 -5.12 -1.61
N ILE A 226 3.09 -4.77 -2.85
CA ILE A 226 3.44 -5.60 -4.02
C ILE A 226 4.96 -5.77 -4.11
N ALA A 227 5.72 -4.68 -3.97
CA ALA A 227 7.18 -4.72 -4.01
C ALA A 227 7.81 -5.51 -2.85
N SER A 228 7.10 -5.68 -1.72
CA SER A 228 7.59 -6.45 -0.58
C SER A 228 7.48 -7.97 -0.76
N SER A 229 6.74 -8.44 -1.78
CA SER A 229 6.49 -9.86 -2.03
C SER A 229 6.91 -10.27 -3.45
N PRO A 230 8.15 -10.73 -3.65
CA PRO A 230 8.67 -11.10 -4.98
C PRO A 230 7.85 -12.19 -5.68
N GLN A 231 7.35 -13.16 -4.92
CA GLN A 231 6.54 -14.27 -5.46
C GLN A 231 5.18 -13.78 -5.96
N TYR A 232 4.54 -12.89 -5.20
CA TYR A 232 3.31 -12.24 -5.66
C TYR A 232 3.60 -11.36 -6.88
N TRP A 233 4.70 -10.62 -6.86
CA TRP A 233 5.10 -9.74 -7.96
C TRP A 233 5.31 -10.51 -9.27
N GLU A 234 6.04 -11.63 -9.22
CA GLU A 234 6.22 -12.51 -10.38
C GLU A 234 4.87 -12.96 -10.94
N ARG A 235 3.98 -13.47 -10.09
CA ARG A 235 2.62 -13.86 -10.51
C ARG A 235 1.82 -12.68 -11.09
N PHE A 236 1.93 -11.51 -10.48
CA PHE A 236 1.24 -10.29 -10.91
C PHE A 236 1.70 -9.84 -12.30
N GLN A 237 2.98 -9.99 -12.64
CA GLN A 237 3.50 -9.68 -13.98
C GLN A 237 2.93 -10.60 -15.07
N TYR A 238 2.58 -11.84 -14.73
CA TYR A 238 1.95 -12.79 -15.67
C TYR A 238 0.43 -12.60 -15.83
N MET A 239 -0.21 -11.76 -15.02
CA MET A 239 -1.64 -11.46 -15.13
C MET A 239 -1.94 -10.56 -16.34
N THR A 240 -3.12 -10.72 -16.91
CA THR A 240 -3.65 -9.76 -17.90
C THR A 240 -3.85 -8.39 -17.27
N ALA A 241 -3.85 -7.32 -18.08
CA ALA A 241 -4.08 -5.97 -17.58
C ALA A 241 -5.39 -5.84 -16.77
N GLY A 242 -6.46 -6.50 -17.20
CA GLY A 242 -7.74 -6.51 -16.47
C GLY A 242 -7.65 -7.19 -15.10
N GLU A 243 -6.89 -8.29 -15.00
CA GLU A 243 -6.63 -8.97 -13.74
C GLU A 243 -5.74 -8.13 -12.81
N GLN A 244 -4.69 -7.50 -13.34
CA GLN A 244 -3.84 -6.57 -12.57
C GLN A 244 -4.65 -5.42 -11.98
N ILE A 245 -5.56 -4.82 -12.76
CA ILE A 245 -6.46 -3.75 -12.30
C ILE A 245 -7.38 -4.27 -11.20
N ARG A 246 -8.00 -5.45 -11.40
CA ARG A 246 -8.92 -6.06 -10.43
C ARG A 246 -8.23 -6.38 -9.11
N GLU A 247 -7.07 -7.02 -9.15
CA GLU A 247 -6.29 -7.35 -7.95
C GLU A 247 -5.82 -6.08 -7.23
N THR A 248 -5.39 -5.07 -7.98
CA THR A 248 -5.02 -3.78 -7.41
C THR A 248 -6.22 -3.10 -6.72
N ALA A 249 -7.41 -3.14 -7.33
CA ALA A 249 -8.62 -2.59 -6.74
C ALA A 249 -9.01 -3.33 -5.45
N ARG A 250 -8.95 -4.67 -5.47
CA ARG A 250 -9.18 -5.51 -4.29
C ARG A 250 -8.22 -5.18 -3.15
N LEU A 251 -6.92 -5.12 -3.43
CA LEU A 251 -5.89 -4.78 -2.44
C LEU A 251 -6.07 -3.36 -1.91
N ALA A 252 -6.29 -2.38 -2.80
CA ALA A 252 -6.50 -0.99 -2.44
C ALA A 252 -7.68 -0.83 -1.49
N THR A 253 -8.84 -1.38 -1.83
CA THR A 253 -10.01 -1.28 -0.95
C THR A 253 -9.84 -2.06 0.34
N SER A 254 -9.20 -3.23 0.33
CA SER A 254 -8.94 -4.00 1.56
C SER A 254 -8.03 -3.24 2.52
N VAL A 255 -6.94 -2.65 2.00
CA VAL A 255 -6.05 -1.78 2.78
C VAL A 255 -6.80 -0.53 3.25
N VAL A 256 -7.60 0.10 2.39
CA VAL A 256 -8.34 1.31 2.76
C VAL A 256 -9.40 1.04 3.82
N ALA A 257 -10.10 -0.10 3.73
CA ALA A 257 -11.14 -0.47 4.67
C ALA A 257 -10.62 -0.65 6.10
N ILE A 258 -9.34 -0.91 6.31
CA ILE A 258 -8.74 -1.09 7.64
C ILE A 258 -7.86 0.11 8.02
N TRP A 259 -7.00 0.56 7.10
CA TRP A 259 -5.99 1.58 7.37
C TRP A 259 -6.42 3.01 7.00
N GLY A 260 -7.56 3.19 6.34
CA GLY A 260 -7.93 4.47 5.73
C GLY A 260 -7.10 4.74 4.48
N ALA A 261 -6.93 6.00 4.08
CA ALA A 261 -6.23 6.34 2.84
C ALA A 261 -4.90 5.56 2.68
N ALA A 262 -4.76 4.78 1.61
CA ALA A 262 -3.66 3.82 1.35
C ALA A 262 -2.33 4.51 0.97
N SER A 263 -1.94 5.49 1.78
CA SER A 263 -0.71 6.25 1.66
C SER A 263 0.36 5.62 2.55
N ALA A 264 1.50 5.29 1.95
CA ALA A 264 2.69 4.89 2.69
C ALA A 264 3.77 5.97 2.63
N THR A 265 4.53 6.09 3.72
CA THR A 265 5.74 6.92 3.77
C THR A 265 6.91 6.08 4.24
N THR A 266 8.03 6.17 3.54
CA THR A 266 9.27 5.50 3.93
C THR A 266 9.85 6.15 5.18
N ARG A 267 10.07 5.37 6.25
CA ARG A 267 10.70 5.84 7.49
C ARG A 267 11.67 4.78 8.01
N THR A 268 12.71 5.22 8.72
CA THR A 268 13.57 4.33 9.49
C THR A 268 12.87 3.94 10.78
N LEU A 269 12.81 2.65 11.10
CA LEU A 269 12.14 2.14 12.31
C LEU A 269 12.70 2.72 13.61
N LYS A 270 13.95 3.20 13.60
CA LYS A 270 14.54 3.98 14.71
C LYS A 270 13.71 5.20 15.11
N GLY A 271 12.98 5.80 14.17
CA GLY A 271 12.09 6.94 14.42
C GLY A 271 10.66 6.54 14.83
N LEU A 272 10.31 5.26 14.80
CA LEU A 272 8.96 4.74 15.14
C LEU A 272 8.95 3.93 16.44
N ALA A 273 10.08 3.34 16.79
CA ALA A 273 10.23 2.39 17.88
C ALA A 273 11.36 2.85 18.80
N SER A 274 11.02 3.47 19.94
CA SER A 274 11.96 3.94 20.96
C SER A 274 12.40 2.84 21.93
N GLY A 275 12.65 1.61 21.45
CA GLY A 275 12.99 0.45 22.30
C GLY A 275 13.84 -0.59 21.55
N ILE A 276 14.66 -1.33 22.30
CA ILE A 276 15.67 -2.28 21.78
C ILE A 276 15.01 -3.53 21.15
N ASP A 277 13.78 -3.88 21.55
CA ASP A 277 12.96 -4.98 21.01
C ASP A 277 11.52 -4.53 20.69
N ALA A 278 11.37 -3.54 19.82
CA ALA A 278 10.02 -3.09 19.46
C ALA A 278 9.30 -4.12 18.57
N THR A 279 8.37 -4.85 19.17
CA THR A 279 7.41 -5.69 18.46
C THR A 279 6.38 -4.81 17.76
N VAL A 280 6.41 -4.81 16.43
CA VAL A 280 5.58 -3.94 15.59
C VAL A 280 4.62 -4.74 14.72
N PRO A 281 3.43 -4.18 14.38
CA PRO A 281 2.53 -4.81 13.43
C PRO A 281 3.10 -4.70 12.01
N VAL A 282 3.40 -5.84 11.40
CA VAL A 282 3.89 -5.98 10.03
C VAL A 282 2.76 -6.45 9.13
N LEU A 283 2.45 -5.66 8.10
CA LEU A 283 1.54 -6.07 7.03
C LEU A 283 2.36 -6.63 5.87
N SER A 284 2.01 -7.84 5.45
CA SER A 284 2.64 -8.54 4.33
C SER A 284 1.62 -9.04 3.32
N LEU A 285 2.11 -9.42 2.15
CA LEU A 285 1.32 -9.95 1.04
C LEU A 285 1.83 -11.35 0.68
N SER A 286 0.96 -12.36 0.78
CA SER A 286 1.30 -13.74 0.40
C SER A 286 1.50 -13.86 -1.12
N ALA A 287 2.13 -14.95 -1.56
CA ALA A 287 2.26 -15.26 -2.99
C ALA A 287 0.90 -15.34 -3.69
N GLU A 288 -0.13 -15.79 -2.96
CA GLU A 288 -1.51 -15.92 -3.41
C GLU A 288 -2.27 -14.58 -3.39
N GLY A 289 -1.68 -13.53 -2.83
CA GLY A 289 -2.29 -12.21 -2.72
C GLY A 289 -3.14 -12.01 -1.46
N ALA A 290 -3.03 -12.90 -0.48
CA ALA A 290 -3.66 -12.71 0.81
C ALA A 290 -2.88 -11.68 1.62
N LEU A 291 -3.58 -10.76 2.29
CA LEU A 291 -2.94 -9.83 3.22
C LEU A 291 -2.83 -10.50 4.58
N VAL A 292 -1.64 -10.44 5.18
CA VAL A 292 -1.36 -11.07 6.48
C VAL A 292 -0.78 -10.02 7.41
N LEU A 293 -1.33 -9.92 8.62
CA LEU A 293 -0.89 -8.99 9.67
C LEU A 293 -0.35 -9.79 10.86
N GLU A 294 0.89 -9.53 11.23
CA GLU A 294 1.56 -10.20 12.35
C GLU A 294 2.32 -9.20 13.21
N ARG A 295 2.54 -9.53 14.49
CA ARG A 295 3.42 -8.77 15.38
C ARG A 295 4.77 -9.45 15.45
N ILE A 296 5.80 -8.78 14.93
CA ILE A 296 7.15 -9.35 14.85
C ILE A 296 8.13 -8.36 15.48
N SER A 297 9.12 -8.88 16.20
CA SER A 297 10.27 -8.10 16.66
C SER A 297 11.14 -7.77 15.45
N VAL A 298 11.19 -6.50 15.06
CA VAL A 298 11.98 -6.06 13.90
C VAL A 298 13.21 -5.30 14.38
N PRO A 299 14.41 -5.59 13.85
CA PRO A 299 15.62 -4.87 14.23
C PRO A 299 15.47 -3.36 14.01
N VAL A 300 15.81 -2.60 15.04
CA VAL A 300 15.83 -1.13 14.97
C VAL A 300 16.84 -0.67 13.93
N GLY A 301 16.47 0.35 13.15
CA GLY A 301 17.33 0.90 12.09
C GLY A 301 17.05 0.36 10.69
N ARG A 302 16.10 -0.58 10.53
CA ARG A 302 15.62 -0.99 9.21
C ARG A 302 14.74 0.11 8.58
N THR A 303 14.88 0.30 7.27
CA THR A 303 13.98 1.15 6.48
C THR A 303 12.73 0.37 6.12
N ALA A 304 11.56 0.95 6.34
CA ALA A 304 10.30 0.32 5.99
C ALA A 304 9.28 1.34 5.49
N ALA A 305 8.29 0.87 4.73
CA ALA A 305 7.16 1.69 4.33
C ALA A 305 6.08 1.60 5.42
N VAL A 306 5.59 2.75 5.88
CA VAL A 306 4.62 2.82 6.97
C VAL A 306 3.25 3.14 6.39
N LEU A 307 2.28 2.23 6.51
CA LEU A 307 0.90 2.43 6.08
C LEU A 307 0.13 3.23 7.14
N SER A 308 -0.38 4.39 6.72
CA SER A 308 -1.00 5.42 7.56
C SER A 308 0.01 6.22 8.41
N GLY A 309 -0.17 7.54 8.46
CA GLY A 309 0.77 8.47 9.12
C GLY A 309 0.57 8.61 10.63
N GLY A 310 -0.44 7.94 11.20
CA GLY A 310 -0.76 7.97 12.62
C GLY A 310 -0.09 6.84 13.40
N PRO A 311 -0.06 6.93 14.74
CA PRO A 311 0.36 5.82 15.58
C PRO A 311 -0.52 4.57 15.41
N GLY A 312 0.04 3.37 15.63
CA GLY A 312 -0.65 2.09 15.32
C GLY A 312 -0.63 1.73 13.83
N ALA A 313 0.18 2.43 13.04
CA ALA A 313 0.42 2.14 11.63
C ALA A 313 1.00 0.74 11.42
N ALA A 314 0.57 0.07 10.35
CA ALA A 314 1.21 -1.17 9.94
C ALA A 314 2.48 -0.87 9.14
N ILE A 315 3.49 -1.71 9.33
CA ILE A 315 4.77 -1.62 8.64
C ILE A 315 4.79 -2.64 7.51
N ILE A 316 5.15 -2.19 6.32
CA ILE A 316 5.51 -3.07 5.21
C ILE A 316 7.03 -3.17 5.20
N LEU A 317 7.54 -4.34 5.59
CA LEU A 317 8.97 -4.59 5.53
C LEU A 317 9.38 -4.77 4.08
N GLN A 318 10.26 -3.90 3.60
CA GLN A 318 10.93 -4.15 2.34
C GLN A 318 11.91 -5.30 2.55
N ARG A 319 11.81 -6.33 1.71
CA ARG A 319 12.80 -7.38 1.63
C ARG A 319 14.06 -6.76 1.01
N GLY A 320 15.15 -6.71 1.77
CA GLY A 320 16.48 -6.65 1.17
C GLY A 320 16.77 -8.06 0.65
N ASP A 321 17.40 -8.18 -0.51
CA ASP A 321 17.64 -9.47 -1.16
C ASP A 321 18.41 -10.42 -0.24
N ASP A 322 17.67 -11.33 0.41
CA ASP A 322 18.16 -12.54 1.06
C ASP A 322 17.76 -13.71 0.15
N SER A 323 18.67 -14.10 -0.73
CA SER A 323 18.65 -15.42 -1.37
C SER A 323 19.63 -16.32 -0.60
N GLY A 324 19.08 -17.14 0.30
CA GLY A 324 19.87 -18.06 1.12
C GLY A 324 20.23 -19.34 0.38
N SER A 325 21.41 -19.89 0.69
CA SER A 325 21.63 -21.34 0.87
C SER A 325 23.01 -21.61 1.50
N GLY A 326 23.01 -22.24 2.68
CA GLY A 326 24.02 -23.25 3.04
C GLY A 326 25.23 -22.84 3.90
N ASP A 327 25.03 -22.94 5.22
CA ASP A 327 25.92 -23.54 6.23
C ASP A 327 27.29 -22.92 6.59
N GLY A 328 27.59 -22.93 7.91
CA GLY A 328 28.94 -22.82 8.46
C GLY A 328 29.39 -21.47 9.05
N SER A 329 29.23 -21.33 10.37
CA SER A 329 30.15 -20.73 11.35
C SER A 329 30.91 -19.42 11.02
N GLY A 330 30.64 -18.39 11.84
CA GLY A 330 31.69 -17.52 12.38
C GLY A 330 31.98 -16.20 11.67
N GLY A 331 31.47 -15.11 12.26
CA GLY A 331 32.18 -13.83 12.41
C GLY A 331 32.46 -12.99 11.16
N GLY A 332 31.86 -11.80 11.12
CA GLY A 332 32.41 -10.65 10.40
C GLY A 332 31.50 -10.07 9.31
N SER A 333 30.72 -9.06 9.71
CA SER A 333 30.45 -7.84 8.94
C SER A 333 30.48 -7.90 7.40
N THR A 334 29.33 -7.76 6.74
CA THR A 334 29.15 -6.82 5.60
C THR A 334 27.67 -6.60 5.25
N PRO A 335 27.28 -5.44 4.70
CA PRO A 335 25.88 -5.02 4.47
C PRO A 335 25.35 -5.41 3.08
N SER A 336 24.08 -5.80 3.00
CA SER A 336 23.38 -6.13 1.74
C SER A 336 22.79 -4.88 1.07
N GLY A 337 23.53 -4.36 0.10
CA GLY A 337 23.04 -3.71 -1.12
C GLY A 337 23.84 -4.31 -2.30
N PRO A 338 23.48 -4.09 -3.57
CA PRO A 338 24.22 -4.65 -4.71
C PRO A 338 25.70 -4.30 -4.53
N LYS A 339 26.57 -5.31 -4.59
CA LYS A 339 27.98 -5.20 -4.22
C LYS A 339 28.68 -4.14 -5.08
N GLY A 340 28.71 -2.92 -4.56
CA GLY A 340 29.36 -1.78 -5.17
C GLY A 340 30.86 -1.86 -4.96
N TYR A 341 31.63 -1.86 -6.03
CA TYR A 341 33.07 -1.95 -5.98
C TYR A 341 33.69 -0.55 -5.92
N SER A 342 34.77 -0.39 -5.15
CA SER A 342 35.46 0.90 -5.04
C SER A 342 36.17 1.33 -6.33
N SER A 343 36.34 0.40 -7.29
CA SER A 343 36.91 0.67 -8.61
C SER A 343 36.44 -0.35 -9.67
N PHE A 344 36.49 0.04 -10.94
CA PHE A 344 36.25 -0.88 -12.06
C PHE A 344 37.25 -2.05 -12.08
N LYS A 345 38.50 -1.84 -11.62
CA LYS A 345 39.50 -2.90 -11.48
C LYS A 345 39.06 -3.95 -10.46
N SER A 346 38.53 -3.54 -9.31
CA SER A 346 37.97 -4.47 -8.32
C SER A 346 36.73 -5.20 -8.83
N PHE A 347 35.88 -4.53 -9.60
CA PHE A 347 34.74 -5.16 -10.28
C PHE A 347 35.22 -6.26 -11.23
N LYS A 348 36.15 -5.96 -12.16
CA LYS A 348 36.67 -6.96 -13.12
C LYS A 348 37.38 -8.13 -12.45
N ARG A 349 38.06 -7.91 -11.32
CA ARG A 349 38.69 -8.99 -10.56
C ARG A 349 37.65 -9.93 -9.95
N ALA A 350 36.51 -9.40 -9.51
CA ALA A 350 35.42 -10.19 -8.94
C ALA A 350 34.57 -10.89 -10.01
N MET A 351 34.30 -10.21 -11.12
CA MET A 351 33.42 -10.71 -12.19
C MET A 351 34.14 -11.54 -13.26
N GLY A 352 35.47 -11.41 -13.38
CA GLY A 352 36.23 -12.03 -14.45
C GLY A 352 36.04 -11.32 -15.81
N PRO A 353 36.46 -11.97 -16.92
CA PRO A 353 36.25 -11.44 -18.27
C PRO A 353 34.75 -11.36 -18.61
N ALA A 354 34.36 -10.39 -19.44
CA ALA A 354 32.95 -10.18 -19.84
C ALA A 354 32.34 -11.33 -20.67
N GLY A 355 33.16 -12.30 -21.07
CA GLY A 355 32.80 -13.40 -21.97
C GLY A 355 33.51 -13.29 -23.32
N ASN A 356 33.53 -14.38 -24.07
CA ASN A 356 34.16 -14.40 -25.40
C ASN A 356 33.44 -13.43 -26.35
N GLY A 357 34.19 -12.56 -27.03
CA GLY A 357 33.65 -11.54 -27.94
C GLY A 357 32.93 -10.36 -27.27
N LYS A 358 32.95 -10.26 -25.92
CA LYS A 358 32.23 -9.23 -25.16
C LYS A 358 33.16 -8.29 -24.41
N GLU A 359 32.67 -7.09 -24.16
CA GLU A 359 33.31 -6.06 -23.34
C GLU A 359 32.37 -5.59 -22.24
N TRP A 360 32.92 -5.26 -21.08
CA TRP A 360 32.17 -4.66 -19.98
C TRP A 360 31.80 -3.21 -20.35
N HIS A 361 30.52 -2.89 -20.30
CA HIS A 361 29.98 -1.57 -20.61
C HIS A 361 29.27 -0.97 -19.40
N HIS A 362 29.55 0.30 -19.09
CA HIS A 362 28.83 1.05 -18.08
C HIS A 362 27.59 1.72 -18.69
N VAL A 363 26.40 1.32 -18.25
CA VAL A 363 25.12 1.91 -18.67
C VAL A 363 25.06 3.41 -18.32
N VAL A 364 25.45 3.75 -17.09
CA VAL A 364 25.83 5.11 -16.68
C VAL A 364 27.34 5.25 -16.76
N GLU A 365 27.83 6.06 -17.70
CA GLU A 365 29.25 6.15 -18.03
C GLU A 365 30.14 6.51 -16.82
N GLN A 366 31.27 5.82 -16.72
CA GLN A 366 32.32 6.13 -15.75
C GLN A 366 33.11 7.38 -16.19
N THR A 367 32.55 8.57 -15.98
CA THR A 367 33.27 9.85 -16.15
C THR A 367 33.65 10.42 -14.78
N ASP A 368 34.71 11.23 -14.70
CA ASP A 368 35.11 11.87 -13.43
C ASP A 368 33.96 12.66 -12.79
N GLY A 369 33.14 13.30 -13.62
CA GLY A 369 31.94 14.01 -13.16
C GLY A 369 30.87 13.08 -12.57
N ASN A 370 30.65 11.91 -13.16
CA ASN A 370 29.71 10.92 -12.62
C ASN A 370 30.28 10.22 -11.39
N VAL A 371 31.59 9.95 -11.34
CA VAL A 371 32.26 9.40 -10.16
C VAL A 371 32.13 10.35 -8.97
N ALA A 372 32.34 11.66 -9.18
CA ALA A 372 32.16 12.67 -8.15
C ALA A 372 30.70 12.82 -7.68
N ARG A 373 29.73 12.68 -8.59
CA ARG A 373 28.30 12.88 -8.29
C ARG A 373 27.61 11.67 -7.69
N PHE A 374 27.93 10.46 -8.14
CA PHE A 374 27.21 9.23 -7.78
C PHE A 374 28.05 8.28 -6.93
N GLY A 375 29.36 8.47 -6.89
CA GLY A 375 30.28 7.61 -6.19
C GLY A 375 30.67 6.35 -6.98
N PRO A 376 31.83 5.75 -6.68
CA PRO A 376 32.34 4.60 -7.42
C PRO A 376 31.46 3.35 -7.26
N GLN A 377 30.82 3.17 -6.11
CA GLN A 377 29.97 2.00 -5.81
C GLN A 377 28.68 1.98 -6.66
N ALA A 378 28.09 3.14 -6.95
CA ALA A 378 26.93 3.26 -7.82
C ALA A 378 27.27 3.02 -9.31
N LEU A 379 28.53 3.29 -9.70
CA LEU A 379 28.99 3.08 -11.07
C LEU A 379 29.57 1.68 -11.31
N HIS A 380 30.14 1.05 -10.28
CA HIS A 380 30.79 -0.26 -10.37
C HIS A 380 29.98 -1.29 -9.62
N ASN A 381 28.91 -1.77 -10.22
CA ASN A 381 28.10 -2.87 -9.72
C ASN A 381 27.51 -3.63 -10.91
N VAL A 382 26.92 -4.77 -10.64
CA VAL A 382 26.38 -5.68 -11.67
C VAL A 382 25.12 -5.13 -12.37
N GLU A 383 24.47 -4.12 -11.80
CA GLU A 383 23.30 -3.48 -12.41
C GLU A 383 23.70 -2.42 -13.43
N ASN A 384 24.77 -1.68 -13.16
CA ASN A 384 25.27 -0.61 -14.04
C ASN A 384 26.34 -1.08 -15.03
N VAL A 385 27.03 -2.20 -14.77
CA VAL A 385 28.10 -2.72 -15.63
C VAL A 385 27.69 -4.05 -16.24
N ILE A 386 27.37 -4.03 -17.53
CA ILE A 386 26.81 -5.17 -18.25
C ILE A 386 27.76 -5.65 -19.37
N PRO A 387 27.76 -6.94 -19.73
CA PRO A 387 28.54 -7.43 -20.85
C PRO A 387 27.82 -7.12 -22.17
N LEU A 388 28.50 -6.44 -23.10
CA LEU A 388 28.01 -6.19 -24.45
C LEU A 388 28.92 -6.82 -25.50
N ASP A 389 28.34 -7.28 -26.60
CA ASP A 389 29.12 -7.70 -27.76
C ASP A 389 29.99 -6.53 -28.25
N LYS A 390 31.24 -6.83 -28.61
CA LYS A 390 32.25 -5.81 -28.93
C LYS A 390 31.79 -4.82 -30.01
N GLU A 391 31.08 -5.31 -31.04
CA GLU A 391 30.55 -4.46 -32.10
C GLU A 391 29.49 -3.50 -31.57
N LEU A 392 28.54 -4.00 -30.77
CA LEU A 392 27.50 -3.18 -30.14
C LEU A 392 28.12 -2.16 -29.17
N HIS A 393 29.11 -2.57 -28.38
CA HIS A 393 29.85 -1.68 -27.49
C HIS A 393 30.48 -0.49 -28.24
N ASN A 394 31.10 -0.76 -29.39
CA ASN A 394 31.68 0.26 -30.25
C ASN A 394 30.62 1.19 -30.86
N SER A 395 29.50 0.65 -31.34
CA SER A 395 28.40 1.44 -31.90
C SER A 395 27.77 2.37 -30.86
N VAL A 396 27.55 1.88 -29.63
CA VAL A 396 27.05 2.70 -28.51
C VAL A 396 28.05 3.82 -28.18
N SER A 397 29.33 3.49 -28.10
CA SER A 397 30.39 4.48 -27.82
C SER A 397 30.49 5.56 -28.90
N ALA A 398 30.34 5.19 -30.17
CA ALA A 398 30.31 6.11 -31.30
C ALA A 398 29.07 7.03 -31.25
N PHE A 399 27.89 6.46 -30.97
CA PHE A 399 26.66 7.24 -30.81
C PHE A 399 26.75 8.28 -29.70
N TYR A 400 27.33 7.92 -28.54
CA TYR A 400 27.54 8.85 -27.43
C TYR A 400 28.45 10.03 -27.79
N SER A 401 29.33 9.82 -28.76
CA SER A 401 30.28 10.83 -29.26
C SER A 401 29.70 11.63 -30.44
N SER A 402 28.47 11.34 -30.88
CA SER A 402 27.82 12.02 -32.00
C SER A 402 26.96 13.21 -31.56
N HIS A 403 26.72 14.13 -32.49
CA HIS A 403 25.78 15.24 -32.32
C HIS A 403 24.39 14.81 -32.79
N GLN A 404 23.46 14.68 -31.84
CA GLN A 404 22.09 14.23 -32.11
C GLN A 404 21.09 15.32 -31.73
N HIS A 405 20.85 16.28 -32.63
CA HIS A 405 20.00 17.43 -32.35
C HIS A 405 18.59 17.04 -31.87
N ARG A 406 18.01 15.97 -32.44
CA ARG A 406 16.68 15.45 -32.05
C ARG A 406 16.63 14.87 -30.63
N ILE A 407 17.78 14.57 -30.04
CA ILE A 407 17.89 13.95 -28.72
C ILE A 407 18.35 14.97 -27.69
N THR A 408 19.43 15.69 -28.00
CA THR A 408 20.04 16.64 -27.06
C THR A 408 19.34 18.00 -27.06
N GLY A 409 18.52 18.28 -28.10
CA GLY A 409 17.98 19.62 -28.35
C GLY A 409 19.05 20.66 -28.72
N SER A 410 20.30 20.24 -28.92
CA SER A 410 21.46 21.10 -29.13
C SER A 410 22.26 20.67 -30.35
N THR A 411 22.78 21.64 -31.10
CA THR A 411 23.69 21.42 -32.23
C THR A 411 25.16 21.38 -31.81
N SER A 412 25.48 21.85 -30.60
CA SER A 412 26.86 21.99 -30.11
C SER A 412 27.27 20.93 -29.09
N LEU A 413 26.31 20.21 -28.49
CA LEU A 413 26.60 19.15 -27.51
C LEU A 413 26.51 17.76 -28.15
N THR A 414 27.50 16.93 -27.87
CA THR A 414 27.41 15.48 -28.08
C THR A 414 26.38 14.86 -27.12
N VAL A 415 25.87 13.68 -27.44
CA VAL A 415 24.96 12.92 -26.57
C VAL A 415 25.56 12.75 -25.17
N ARG A 416 26.84 12.40 -25.08
CA ARG A 416 27.58 12.26 -23.81
C ARG A 416 27.59 13.57 -23.00
N GLN A 417 27.92 14.70 -23.64
CA GLN A 417 27.99 15.99 -22.93
C GLN A 417 26.62 16.43 -22.40
N TRP A 418 25.56 16.24 -23.18
CA TRP A 418 24.19 16.52 -22.74
C TRP A 418 23.79 15.61 -21.57
N LEU A 419 24.05 14.30 -21.72
CA LEU A 419 23.67 13.27 -20.75
C LEU A 419 24.33 13.47 -19.38
N ARG A 420 25.55 14.01 -19.36
CA ARG A 420 26.28 14.34 -18.12
C ARG A 420 25.54 15.30 -17.19
N THR A 421 24.57 16.08 -17.67
CA THR A 421 23.79 17.00 -16.81
C THR A 421 22.60 16.31 -16.12
N GLN A 422 22.25 15.09 -16.55
CA GLN A 422 21.05 14.39 -16.11
C GLN A 422 21.26 13.67 -14.76
N SER A 423 20.16 13.25 -14.12
CA SER A 423 20.19 12.41 -12.91
C SER A 423 20.67 10.99 -13.21
N PHE A 424 21.08 10.23 -12.20
CA PHE A 424 21.55 8.86 -12.39
C PHE A 424 20.49 7.99 -13.08
N GLU A 425 19.24 8.10 -12.67
CA GLU A 425 18.11 7.35 -13.22
C GLU A 425 17.85 7.72 -14.68
N ALA A 426 17.95 9.01 -15.01
CA ALA A 426 17.81 9.50 -16.38
C ALA A 426 18.99 9.04 -17.27
N GLN A 427 20.22 9.00 -16.74
CA GLN A 427 21.36 8.44 -17.47
C GLN A 427 21.21 6.93 -17.69
N CYS A 428 20.73 6.20 -16.69
CA CYS A 428 20.50 4.76 -16.77
C CYS A 428 19.40 4.41 -17.78
N ALA A 429 18.24 5.06 -17.68
CA ALA A 429 17.13 4.88 -18.61
C ALA A 429 17.51 5.23 -20.05
N PHE A 430 18.29 6.32 -20.23
CA PHE A 430 18.80 6.68 -21.54
C PHE A 430 19.79 5.65 -22.08
N GLY A 431 20.71 5.16 -21.25
CA GLY A 431 21.72 4.18 -21.66
C GLY A 431 21.12 2.85 -22.11
N LEU A 432 20.17 2.31 -21.35
CA LEU A 432 19.46 1.09 -21.74
C LEU A 432 18.73 1.27 -23.08
N ARG A 433 18.03 2.41 -23.24
CA ARG A 433 17.35 2.76 -24.49
C ARG A 433 18.32 2.93 -25.67
N ALA A 434 19.50 3.51 -25.45
CA ALA A 434 20.51 3.66 -26.49
C ALA A 434 21.04 2.29 -26.95
N ILE A 435 21.36 1.40 -26.00
CA ILE A 435 21.80 0.04 -26.30
C ILE A 435 20.74 -0.71 -27.11
N GLU A 436 19.47 -0.63 -26.70
CA GLU A 436 18.37 -1.30 -27.39
C GLU A 436 18.13 -0.74 -28.80
N ASN A 437 18.07 0.58 -28.94
CA ASN A 437 17.83 1.20 -30.25
C ASN A 437 18.97 0.96 -31.23
N ILE A 438 20.23 1.01 -30.79
CA ILE A 438 21.40 0.75 -31.64
C ILE A 438 21.46 -0.73 -32.02
N ARG A 439 21.16 -1.64 -31.07
CA ARG A 439 21.02 -3.08 -31.35
C ARG A 439 19.96 -3.34 -32.44
N ASN A 440 18.85 -2.61 -32.39
CA ASN A 440 17.76 -2.71 -33.35
C ASN A 440 17.95 -1.82 -34.60
N ARG A 441 19.11 -1.16 -34.76
CA ARG A 441 19.44 -0.24 -35.87
C ARG A 441 18.43 0.90 -36.06
N LEU A 442 17.82 1.34 -34.97
CA LEU A 442 16.92 2.49 -34.94
C LEU A 442 17.67 3.81 -34.79
N TRP A 443 18.86 3.77 -34.16
CA TRP A 443 19.73 4.92 -33.86
C TRP A 443 21.15 4.73 -34.40
#